data_AF-F3G3X4-F1
#
_entry.id   AF-F3G3X4-F1
#
_cell.length_a   1.000
_cell.length_b   1.000
_cell.length_c   1.000
_cell.angle_alpha   90.00
_cell.angle_beta   90.00
_cell.angle_gamma   90.00
#
_symmetry.space_group_name_H-M   'P 1'
#
loop_
_entity.id
_entity.type
_entity.pdbx_description
1 polymer ?
#
loop_
_entity_poly.entity_id
_entity_poly.type
_entity_poly.pdbx_seq_one_letter_code
_entity_poly.pdbx_strand_id
1 'polypeptide(L)'
;MNQSSDLIQSAQRTIRLEIEAIQGLLERLDGDFVRACEMILASKGRVVVVGMGKSGHIGNKIAATLASTGTTSFFVHPAEASHGDMGMITRDDIILALSNSGSTNEIVTLLPLIKRLGIKMISLTGDSESILAKAADINLNAHVVHEACPLNLAPTSST
;
A
#
# COMPACT_ATOMS: atom_id res chain seq x y z
N MET A 1 26.18 2.61 -32.94
CA MET A 1 25.88 1.71 -31.80
C MET A 1 24.51 1.11 -32.06
N ASN A 2 24.33 -0.19 -31.83
CA ASN A 2 23.19 -0.95 -32.33
C ASN A 2 21.96 -0.73 -31.43
N GLN A 3 20.94 -0.05 -31.95
CA GLN A 3 19.73 0.39 -31.22
C GLN A 3 19.03 -0.75 -30.45
N SER A 4 19.14 -2.01 -30.90
CA SER A 4 18.61 -3.18 -30.19
C SER A 4 19.36 -3.51 -28.88
N SER A 5 20.67 -3.22 -28.81
CA SER A 5 21.45 -3.38 -27.58
C SER A 5 21.01 -2.38 -26.52
N ASP A 6 20.67 -1.16 -26.94
CA ASP A 6 20.28 -0.07 -26.03
C ASP A 6 18.91 -0.34 -25.37
N LEU A 7 17.96 -0.93 -26.11
CA LEU A 7 16.66 -1.35 -25.57
C LEU A 7 16.78 -2.48 -24.54
N ILE A 8 17.62 -3.48 -24.81
CA ILE A 8 17.87 -4.58 -23.87
C ILE A 8 18.53 -4.06 -22.59
N GLN A 9 19.52 -3.17 -22.72
CA GLN A 9 20.18 -2.55 -21.57
C GLN A 9 19.21 -1.74 -20.71
N SER A 10 18.29 -1.00 -21.34
CA SER A 10 17.23 -0.27 -20.62
C SER A 10 16.32 -1.21 -19.82
N ALA A 11 15.85 -2.31 -20.43
CA ALA A 11 15.03 -3.30 -19.75
C ALA A 11 15.79 -3.98 -18.59
N GLN A 12 17.05 -4.38 -18.82
CA GLN A 12 17.90 -4.97 -17.78
C GLN A 12 18.16 -4.01 -16.62
N ARG A 13 18.34 -2.71 -16.91
CA ARG A 13 18.49 -1.67 -15.88
C ARG A 13 17.22 -1.57 -15.02
N THR A 14 16.04 -1.53 -15.64
CA THR A 14 14.76 -1.48 -14.92
C THR A 14 14.58 -2.67 -13.99
N ILE A 15 14.76 -3.89 -14.51
CA ILE A 15 14.63 -5.12 -13.72
C ILE A 15 15.62 -5.12 -12.55
N ARG A 16 16.85 -4.67 -12.77
CA ARG A 16 17.87 -4.63 -11.72
C ARG A 16 17.48 -3.69 -10.58
N LEU A 17 16.99 -2.49 -10.90
CA LEU A 17 16.54 -1.51 -9.90
C LEU A 17 15.35 -2.04 -9.09
N GLU A 18 14.42 -2.75 -9.73
CA GLU A 18 13.30 -3.38 -9.03
C GLU A 18 13.76 -4.55 -8.13
N ILE A 19 14.72 -5.37 -8.57
CA ILE A 19 15.32 -6.42 -7.74
C ILE A 19 16.00 -5.80 -6.50
N GLU A 20 16.79 -4.74 -6.69
CA GLU A 20 17.45 -4.03 -5.58
C GLU A 20 16.43 -3.47 -4.58
N ALA A 21 15.33 -2.89 -5.07
CA ALA A 21 14.24 -2.41 -4.23
C ALA A 21 13.59 -3.54 -3.42
N ILE A 22 13.29 -4.68 -4.06
CA ILE A 22 12.72 -5.86 -3.39
C ILE A 22 13.69 -6.43 -2.35
N GLN A 23 14.99 -6.51 -2.66
CA GLN A 23 16.00 -6.95 -1.71
C GLN A 23 16.05 -6.06 -0.47
N GLY A 24 15.94 -4.73 -0.66
CA GLY A 24 15.88 -3.78 0.44
C GLY A 24 14.67 -3.93 1.37
N LEU A 25 13.57 -4.58 0.91
CA LEU A 25 12.41 -4.84 1.76
C LEU A 25 12.68 -5.91 2.83
N LEU A 26 13.66 -6.80 2.63
CA LEU A 26 13.97 -7.86 3.59
C LEU A 26 14.34 -7.29 4.97
N GLU A 27 15.04 -6.16 5.00
CA GLU A 27 15.44 -5.48 6.24
C GLU A 27 14.28 -4.79 6.96
N ARG A 28 13.12 -4.68 6.31
CA ARG A 28 11.93 -4.00 6.84
C ARG A 28 10.81 -4.93 7.24
N LEU A 29 11.04 -6.24 7.10
CA LEU A 29 10.21 -7.26 7.73
C LEU A 29 10.57 -7.33 9.22
N ASP A 30 10.15 -6.31 9.95
CA ASP A 30 10.47 -6.10 11.36
C ASP A 30 9.28 -6.40 12.29
N GLY A 31 9.32 -5.86 13.51
CA GLY A 31 8.24 -6.03 14.48
C GLY A 31 6.89 -5.46 14.01
N ASP A 32 6.89 -4.39 13.21
CA ASP A 32 5.66 -3.78 12.71
C ASP A 32 4.98 -4.70 11.70
N PHE A 33 5.76 -5.40 10.87
CA PHE A 33 5.25 -6.45 10.00
C PHE A 33 4.56 -7.57 10.78
N VAL A 34 5.20 -8.07 11.85
CA VAL A 34 4.61 -9.12 12.72
C VAL A 34 3.30 -8.63 13.34
N ARG A 35 3.29 -7.42 13.93
CA ARG A 35 2.09 -6.84 14.54
C ARG A 35 0.97 -6.64 13.52
N ALA A 36 1.27 -6.27 12.28
CA ALA A 36 0.29 -6.13 11.22
C ALA A 36 -0.37 -7.48 10.88
N CYS A 37 0.44 -8.54 10.76
CA CYS A 37 -0.06 -9.90 10.55
C CYS A 37 -0.94 -10.36 11.72
N GLU A 38 -0.50 -10.18 12.96
CA GLU A 38 -1.27 -10.53 14.16
C GLU A 38 -2.59 -9.77 14.25
N MET A 39 -2.58 -8.47 13.93
CA MET A 39 -3.79 -7.65 13.89
C MET A 39 -4.79 -8.19 12.86
N ILE A 40 -4.33 -8.54 11.66
CA ILE A 40 -5.17 -9.13 10.61
C ILE A 40 -5.73 -10.48 11.05
N LEU A 41 -4.89 -11.36 11.61
CA LEU A 41 -5.30 -12.70 12.04
C LEU A 41 -6.28 -12.68 13.22
N ALA A 42 -6.21 -11.67 14.09
CA ALA A 42 -7.13 -11.49 15.20
C ALA A 42 -8.46 -10.83 14.80
N SER A 43 -8.56 -10.31 13.56
CA SER A 43 -9.75 -9.63 13.07
C SER A 43 -10.95 -10.55 12.97
N LYS A 44 -12.14 -10.02 13.33
CA LYS A 44 -13.42 -10.71 13.15
C LYS A 44 -14.18 -10.22 11.92
N GLY A 45 -13.77 -9.09 11.36
CA GLY A 45 -14.31 -8.53 10.13
C GLY A 45 -13.43 -8.91 8.94
N ARG A 46 -13.20 -7.91 8.08
CA ARG A 46 -12.54 -8.05 6.79
C ARG A 46 -11.37 -7.09 6.70
N VAL A 47 -10.40 -7.40 5.84
CA VAL A 47 -9.37 -6.43 5.46
C VAL A 47 -9.89 -5.60 4.29
N VAL A 48 -10.17 -4.32 4.54
CA VAL A 48 -10.59 -3.35 3.53
C VAL A 48 -9.36 -2.63 3.00
N VAL A 49 -8.99 -2.94 1.75
CA VAL A 49 -7.81 -2.36 1.11
C VAL A 49 -8.21 -1.08 0.38
N VAL A 50 -7.49 0.01 0.61
CA VAL A 50 -7.75 1.31 -0.02
C VAL A 50 -6.48 1.87 -0.64
N GLY A 51 -6.59 2.51 -1.81
CA GLY A 51 -5.46 3.11 -2.51
C GLY A 51 -5.89 3.88 -3.75
N MET A 52 -5.12 4.90 -4.15
CA MET A 52 -5.37 5.69 -5.36
C MET A 52 -4.43 5.30 -6.50
N GLY A 53 -4.89 5.45 -7.74
CA GLY A 53 -4.06 5.24 -8.93
C GLY A 53 -3.37 3.87 -8.97
N LYS A 54 -2.05 3.84 -9.17
CA LYS A 54 -1.29 2.58 -9.23
C LYS A 54 -1.32 1.82 -7.90
N SER A 55 -1.25 2.53 -6.77
CA SER A 55 -1.43 1.92 -5.45
C SER A 55 -2.82 1.30 -5.29
N GLY A 56 -3.84 1.87 -5.93
CA GLY A 56 -5.18 1.27 -6.02
C GLY A 56 -5.19 -0.05 -6.81
N HIS A 57 -4.52 -0.12 -7.95
CA HIS A 57 -4.41 -1.37 -8.74
C HIS A 57 -3.71 -2.48 -7.95
N ILE A 58 -2.59 -2.16 -7.29
CA ILE A 58 -1.89 -3.12 -6.43
C ILE A 58 -2.72 -3.49 -5.21
N GLY A 59 -3.40 -2.53 -4.59
CA GLY A 59 -4.33 -2.77 -3.49
C GLY A 59 -5.45 -3.76 -3.86
N ASN A 60 -6.00 -3.64 -5.07
CA ASN A 60 -6.99 -4.59 -5.57
C ASN A 60 -6.41 -6.00 -5.74
N LYS A 61 -5.19 -6.12 -6.28
CA LYS A 61 -4.48 -7.41 -6.36
C LYS A 61 -4.25 -8.00 -4.96
N ILE A 62 -3.83 -7.17 -3.99
CA ILE A 62 -3.61 -7.61 -2.60
C ILE A 62 -4.90 -8.14 -2.00
N ALA A 63 -6.01 -7.41 -2.12
CA ALA A 63 -7.32 -7.85 -1.65
C ALA A 63 -7.71 -9.20 -2.28
N ALA A 64 -7.59 -9.34 -3.60
CA ALA A 64 -7.88 -10.61 -4.28
C ALA A 64 -6.99 -11.76 -3.76
N THR A 65 -5.71 -11.48 -3.50
CA THR A 65 -4.76 -12.48 -2.97
C THR A 65 -5.15 -12.90 -1.56
N LEU A 66 -5.38 -11.96 -0.65
CA LEU A 66 -5.79 -12.22 0.73
C LEU A 66 -7.06 -13.06 0.78
N ALA A 67 -8.08 -12.69 -0.01
CA ALA A 67 -9.33 -13.44 -0.12
C ALA A 67 -9.10 -14.88 -0.59
N SER A 68 -8.24 -15.09 -1.59
CA SER A 68 -7.94 -16.45 -2.08
C SER A 68 -7.11 -17.29 -1.10
N THR A 69 -6.39 -16.65 -0.19
CA THR A 69 -5.56 -17.32 0.83
C THR A 69 -6.25 -17.40 2.20
N GLY A 70 -7.57 -17.17 2.27
CA GLY A 70 -8.37 -17.39 3.48
C GLY A 70 -8.56 -16.18 4.40
N THR A 71 -8.05 -15.00 4.04
CA THR A 71 -8.31 -13.74 4.76
C THR A 71 -9.39 -12.94 4.03
N THR A 72 -10.60 -12.88 4.58
CA THR A 72 -11.71 -12.14 3.94
C THR A 72 -11.33 -10.68 3.73
N SER A 73 -11.38 -10.23 2.48
CA SER A 73 -10.91 -8.90 2.10
C SER A 73 -11.54 -8.42 0.80
N PHE A 74 -11.56 -7.10 0.62
CA PHE A 74 -12.02 -6.46 -0.61
C PHE A 74 -11.36 -5.09 -0.77
N PHE A 75 -11.37 -4.57 -1.99
CA PHE A 75 -10.83 -3.25 -2.30
C PHE A 75 -11.96 -2.21 -2.34
N VAL A 76 -11.67 -1.01 -1.84
CA VAL A 76 -12.53 0.17 -1.95
C VAL A 76 -11.72 1.33 -2.50
N HIS A 77 -12.22 1.98 -3.55
CA HIS A 77 -11.58 3.17 -4.06
C HIS A 77 -11.83 4.35 -3.10
N PRO A 78 -10.80 5.10 -2.66
CA PRO A 78 -10.97 6.18 -1.66
C PRO A 78 -11.99 7.26 -2.05
N ALA A 79 -12.09 7.56 -3.35
CA ALA A 79 -13.10 8.48 -3.86
C ALA A 79 -14.53 7.98 -3.65
N GLU A 80 -14.79 6.67 -3.80
CA GLU A 80 -16.12 6.07 -3.58
C GLU A 80 -16.44 6.02 -2.09
N ALA A 81 -15.45 5.65 -1.25
CA ALA A 81 -15.57 5.68 0.21
C ALA A 81 -16.05 7.03 0.75
N SER A 82 -15.49 8.11 0.20
CA SER A 82 -15.85 9.50 0.58
C SER A 82 -17.28 9.89 0.20
N HIS A 83 -17.90 9.18 -0.76
CA HIS A 83 -19.23 9.49 -1.30
C HIS A 83 -20.33 8.50 -0.83
N GLY A 84 -20.04 7.61 0.11
CA GLY A 84 -21.06 6.77 0.76
C GLY A 84 -20.60 5.36 1.11
N ASP A 85 -19.59 4.85 0.40
CA ASP A 85 -19.13 3.47 0.57
C ASP A 85 -18.47 3.22 1.92
N MET A 86 -18.09 4.26 2.68
CA MET A 86 -17.71 4.08 4.10
C MET A 86 -18.79 3.38 4.95
N GLY A 87 -20.06 3.39 4.54
CA GLY A 87 -21.12 2.63 5.19
C GLY A 87 -20.96 1.10 5.08
N MET A 88 -20.14 0.61 4.16
CA MET A 88 -19.83 -0.82 4.01
C MET A 88 -18.74 -1.30 4.98
N ILE A 89 -18.03 -0.36 5.64
CA ILE A 89 -16.94 -0.64 6.58
C ILE A 89 -17.47 -0.55 8.01
N THR A 90 -17.18 -1.59 8.78
CA THR A 90 -17.61 -1.79 10.16
C THR A 90 -16.45 -1.65 11.14
N ARG A 91 -16.74 -1.59 12.44
CA ARG A 91 -15.71 -1.47 13.49
C ARG A 91 -14.85 -2.72 13.65
N ASP A 92 -15.34 -3.88 13.20
CA ASP A 92 -14.62 -5.15 13.24
C ASP A 92 -13.69 -5.32 12.02
N ASP A 93 -13.80 -4.45 11.01
CA ASP A 93 -12.92 -4.46 9.85
C ASP A 93 -11.56 -3.80 10.17
N ILE A 94 -10.56 -4.08 9.33
CA ILE A 94 -9.25 -3.42 9.34
C ILE A 94 -9.06 -2.72 8.02
N ILE A 95 -8.60 -1.47 8.05
CA ILE A 95 -8.23 -0.74 6.84
C ILE A 95 -6.75 -0.97 6.55
N LEU A 96 -6.44 -1.42 5.34
CA LEU A 96 -5.08 -1.43 4.79
C LEU A 96 -4.96 -0.30 3.75
N ALA A 97 -4.33 0.81 4.13
CA ALA A 97 -4.21 2.00 3.31
C ALA A 97 -2.87 2.06 2.58
N LEU A 98 -2.90 2.05 1.25
CA LEU A 98 -1.71 2.13 0.40
C LEU A 98 -1.54 3.55 -0.15
N SER A 99 -0.39 4.16 0.17
CA SER A 99 0.01 5.45 -0.39
C SER A 99 1.52 5.62 -0.27
N ASN A 100 2.24 5.59 -1.40
CA ASN A 100 3.70 5.75 -1.38
C ASN A 100 4.13 7.07 -0.72
N SER A 101 3.45 8.19 -0.99
CA SER A 101 3.73 9.48 -0.35
C SER A 101 3.18 9.60 1.08
N GLY A 102 2.28 8.70 1.48
CA GLY A 102 1.55 8.75 2.74
C GLY A 102 0.71 10.02 2.96
N SER A 103 0.48 10.79 1.88
CA SER A 103 -0.16 12.11 1.92
C SER A 103 -1.24 12.26 0.84
N THR A 104 -1.72 11.14 0.27
CA THR A 104 -2.81 11.13 -0.73
C THR A 104 -4.09 11.70 -0.14
N ASN A 105 -4.56 12.83 -0.65
CA ASN A 105 -5.67 13.62 -0.11
C ASN A 105 -6.95 12.81 0.08
N GLU A 106 -7.30 11.95 -0.87
CA GLU A 106 -8.52 11.13 -0.83
C GLU A 106 -8.50 10.16 0.36
N ILE A 107 -7.33 9.65 0.74
CA ILE A 107 -7.18 8.74 1.89
C ILE A 107 -7.07 9.56 3.18
N VAL A 108 -6.30 10.65 3.18
CA VAL A 108 -6.12 11.54 4.34
C VAL A 108 -7.47 12.11 4.80
N THR A 109 -8.37 12.44 3.87
CA THR A 109 -9.70 12.96 4.17
C THR A 109 -10.59 11.95 4.90
N LEU A 110 -10.31 10.65 4.77
CA LEU A 110 -11.04 9.58 5.48
C LEU A 110 -10.59 9.43 6.94
N LEU A 111 -9.38 9.89 7.31
CA LEU A 111 -8.79 9.68 8.64
C LEU A 111 -9.67 10.12 9.81
N PRO A 112 -10.32 11.31 9.80
CA PRO A 112 -11.17 11.72 10.92
C PRO A 112 -12.34 10.76 11.14
N LEU A 113 -12.91 10.24 10.05
CA LEU A 113 -14.02 9.29 10.09
C LEU A 113 -13.55 7.92 10.60
N ILE A 114 -12.45 7.39 10.05
CA ILE A 114 -11.83 6.12 10.47
C ILE A 114 -11.58 6.15 11.99
N LYS A 115 -10.95 7.23 12.47
CA LYS A 115 -10.66 7.42 13.90
C LYS A 115 -11.92 7.53 14.75
N ARG A 116 -12.93 8.27 14.30
CA ARG A 116 -14.23 8.40 14.99
C ARG A 116 -14.95 7.06 15.10
N LEU A 117 -14.90 6.25 14.05
CA LEU A 117 -15.47 4.91 14.04
C LEU A 117 -14.61 3.90 14.83
N GLY A 118 -13.37 4.24 15.18
CA GLY A 118 -12.48 3.37 15.93
C GLY A 118 -12.04 2.14 15.13
N ILE A 119 -12.03 2.25 13.81
CA ILE A 119 -11.61 1.18 12.90
C ILE A 119 -10.08 1.13 12.93
N LYS A 120 -9.53 -0.07 13.03
CA LYS A 120 -8.08 -0.28 13.03
C LYS A 120 -7.50 -0.03 11.65
N MET A 121 -6.33 0.62 11.60
CA MET A 121 -5.70 0.98 10.34
C MET A 121 -4.23 0.57 10.31
N ILE A 122 -3.88 -0.17 9.27
CA ILE A 122 -2.51 -0.44 8.85
C ILE A 122 -2.25 0.45 7.63
N SER A 123 -1.14 1.17 7.61
CA SER A 123 -0.69 1.93 6.44
C SER A 123 0.49 1.24 5.77
N LEU A 124 0.59 1.34 4.45
CA LEU A 124 1.74 0.93 3.67
C LEU A 124 2.25 2.15 2.90
N THR A 125 3.36 2.72 3.36
CA THR A 125 3.86 4.01 2.90
C THR A 125 5.36 3.98 2.62
N GLY A 126 5.81 4.85 1.72
CA GLY A 126 7.22 5.06 1.42
C GLY A 126 7.90 6.10 2.30
N ASP A 127 7.14 6.76 3.18
CA ASP A 127 7.60 7.76 4.13
C ASP A 127 6.97 7.52 5.50
N SER A 128 7.79 7.05 6.45
CA SER A 128 7.36 6.76 7.82
C SER A 128 6.95 8.00 8.62
N GLU A 129 7.32 9.20 8.16
CA GLU A 129 6.96 10.47 8.79
C GLU A 129 5.70 11.11 8.20
N SER A 130 5.11 10.46 7.20
CA SER A 130 3.91 10.94 6.49
C SER A 130 2.66 10.99 7.37
N ILE A 131 1.65 11.70 6.89
CA ILE A 131 0.37 11.87 7.59
C ILE A 131 -0.29 10.52 7.85
N LEU A 132 -0.33 9.65 6.84
CA LEU A 132 -0.93 8.31 6.97
C LEU A 132 -0.13 7.41 7.92
N ALA A 133 1.21 7.43 7.83
CA ALA A 133 2.05 6.62 8.71
C ALA A 133 1.83 6.98 10.18
N LYS A 134 1.76 8.29 10.51
CA LYS A 134 1.52 8.78 11.87
C LYS A 134 0.10 8.57 12.39
N ALA A 135 -0.87 8.47 11.48
CA ALA A 135 -2.27 8.27 11.84
C ALA A 135 -2.66 6.79 12.01
N ALA A 136 -1.88 5.87 11.46
CA ALA A 136 -2.13 4.43 11.53
C ALA A 136 -1.81 3.84 12.91
N ASP A 137 -2.47 2.72 13.23
CA ASP A 137 -2.07 1.90 14.38
C ASP A 137 -0.70 1.24 14.11
N ILE A 138 -0.43 0.89 12.84
CA ILE A 138 0.82 0.27 12.37
C ILE A 138 1.18 0.83 10.97
N ASN A 139 2.45 1.14 10.73
CA ASN A 139 2.96 1.51 9.41
C ASN A 139 3.95 0.47 8.88
N LEU A 140 3.66 -0.07 7.70
CA LEU A 140 4.56 -0.91 6.93
C LEU A 140 5.37 -0.03 5.97
N ASN A 141 6.68 0.05 6.21
CA ASN A 141 7.57 0.90 5.42
C ASN A 141 7.97 0.24 4.09
N ALA A 142 7.41 0.75 3.00
CA ALA A 142 7.67 0.34 1.62
C ALA A 142 8.54 1.34 0.82
N HIS A 143 9.31 2.20 1.50
CA HIS A 143 10.27 3.13 0.88
C HIS A 143 11.15 2.47 -0.20
N VAL A 144 11.42 3.16 -1.31
CA VAL A 144 12.40 2.69 -2.29
C VAL A 144 13.42 3.79 -2.53
N VAL A 145 14.69 3.41 -2.62
CA VAL A 145 15.78 4.37 -2.80
C VAL A 145 15.72 4.98 -4.20
N HIS A 146 15.38 4.18 -5.20
CA HIS A 146 15.33 4.57 -6.60
C HIS A 146 14.10 4.01 -7.30
N GLU A 147 13.50 4.82 -8.15
CA GLU A 147 12.54 4.36 -9.14
C GLU A 147 13.30 3.92 -10.40
N ALA A 148 12.79 2.89 -11.06
CA ALA A 148 13.31 2.45 -12.34
C ALA A 148 13.03 3.46 -13.47
N CYS A 149 11.92 4.21 -13.37
CA CYS A 149 11.55 5.26 -14.33
C CYS A 149 12.61 6.37 -14.38
N PRO A 150 13.30 6.60 -15.52
CA PRO A 150 14.36 7.61 -15.60
C PRO A 150 13.90 9.05 -15.30
N LEU A 151 12.60 9.33 -15.50
CA LEU A 151 12.00 10.65 -15.29
C LEU A 151 11.28 10.76 -13.93
N ASN A 152 11.21 9.68 -13.14
CA ASN A 152 10.44 9.61 -11.89
C ASN A 152 8.96 10.05 -12.03
N LEU A 153 8.40 10.02 -13.23
CA LEU A 153 7.01 10.43 -13.50
C LEU A 153 6.00 9.34 -13.14
N ALA A 154 6.45 8.10 -13.13
CA ALA A 154 5.63 6.92 -12.91
C ALA A 154 6.29 6.07 -11.83
N PRO A 155 5.54 5.69 -10.77
CA PRO A 155 6.07 4.73 -9.83
C PRO A 155 6.24 3.38 -10.52
N THR A 156 7.35 2.74 -10.18
CA THR A 156 7.89 1.49 -10.71
C THR A 156 8.28 0.62 -9.53
N SER A 157 9.48 0.79 -8.98
CA SER A 157 9.97 0.04 -7.82
C SER A 157 9.09 0.17 -6.58
N SER A 158 8.37 1.29 -6.41
CA SER A 158 7.42 1.51 -5.31
C SER A 158 6.03 0.89 -5.50
N THR A 159 5.77 0.21 -6.64
CA THR A 159 4.47 -0.39 -7.00
C THR A 159 4.60 -1.89 -7.17
#